data_AF-B9RTC7-F1
#
_entry.id   AF-B9RTC7-F1
#
_cell.length_a   1.000
_cell.length_b   1.000
_cell.length_c   1.000
_cell.angle_alpha   90.00
_cell.angle_beta   90.00
_cell.angle_gamma   90.00
#
_symmetry.space_group_name_H-M   'P 1'
#
loop_
_entity.id
_entity.type
_entity.pdbx_description
1 polymer ?
#
loop_
_entity_poly.entity_id
_entity_poly.type
_entity_poly.pdbx_seq_one_letter_code
_entity_poly.pdbx_strand_id
1 'polypeptide(L)'
;MGRITSVSLSGDAKYIKTKVEATDKDNFTHNYTIIGGDPWSDNIEKISYEIKIVASPDGGSICKSSSKYYPKEGCELDEDKIKAGAEKAFGMFKTIEAHLLANPDACN
;
A
#
# COMPACT_ATOMS: atom_id res chain seq x y z
N MET A 1 14.59 8.14 12.29
CA MET A 1 14.54 8.83 10.99
C MET A 1 13.86 7.89 9.99
N GLY A 2 12.64 8.18 9.54
CA GLY A 2 11.90 7.30 8.62
C GLY A 2 12.57 7.25 7.24
N ARG A 3 12.66 6.06 6.63
CA ARG A 3 13.28 5.87 5.30
C ARG A 3 12.27 6.26 4.22
N ILE A 4 12.66 7.17 3.33
CA ILE A 4 11.89 7.51 2.12
C ILE A 4 12.39 6.62 1.00
N THR A 5 11.46 5.91 0.34
CA THR A 5 11.74 4.98 -0.74
C THR A 5 10.88 5.37 -1.94
N SER A 6 11.49 5.43 -3.12
CA SER A 6 10.78 5.59 -4.39
C SER A 6 10.51 4.22 -4.99
N VAL A 7 9.24 3.89 -5.23
CA VAL A 7 8.83 2.63 -5.86
C VAL A 7 8.39 2.91 -7.29
N SER A 8 9.05 2.28 -8.26
CA SER A 8 8.75 2.41 -9.69
C SER A 8 7.70 1.38 -10.10
N LEU A 9 6.61 1.82 -10.74
CA LEU A 9 5.54 0.97 -11.22
C LEU A 9 5.68 0.81 -12.73
N SER A 10 6.46 -0.20 -13.15
CA SER A 10 6.67 -0.67 -14.53
C SER A 10 7.11 0.37 -15.57
N GLY A 11 8.36 0.25 -16.06
CA GLY A 11 8.86 0.67 -17.39
C GLY A 11 8.71 2.14 -17.83
N ASP A 12 7.52 2.68 -17.75
CA ASP A 12 7.18 4.08 -17.88
C ASP A 12 7.52 4.83 -16.59
N ALA A 13 7.81 6.13 -16.65
CA ALA A 13 8.31 6.96 -15.55
C ALA A 13 7.35 7.19 -14.36
N LYS A 14 6.48 6.22 -14.05
CA LYS A 14 5.54 6.23 -12.93
C LYS A 14 6.26 5.75 -11.67
N TYR A 15 6.40 6.63 -10.70
CA TYR A 15 7.02 6.32 -9.42
C TYR A 15 6.16 6.88 -8.29
N ILE A 16 6.16 6.26 -7.12
CA ILE A 16 5.56 6.84 -5.92
C ILE A 16 6.63 7.02 -4.86
N LYS A 17 6.61 8.18 -4.19
CA LYS A 17 7.46 8.46 -3.04
C LYS A 17 6.72 8.03 -1.79
N THR A 18 7.17 6.93 -1.20
CA THR A 18 6.63 6.41 0.03
C THR A 18 7.62 6.67 1.16
N LYS A 19 7.10 6.97 2.33
CA LYS A 19 7.85 7.15 3.57
C LYS A 19 7.39 6.07 4.51
N VAL A 20 8.29 5.19 4.93
CA VAL A 20 7.97 4.18 5.94
C VAL A 20 7.90 4.86 7.29
N GLU A 21 6.70 4.87 7.89
CA GLU A 21 6.46 5.45 9.21
C GLU A 21 6.79 4.45 10.31
N ALA A 22 6.32 3.21 10.16
CA ALA A 22 6.61 2.13 11.10
C ALA A 22 6.59 0.77 10.39
N THR A 23 7.51 -0.11 10.78
CA THR A 23 7.47 -1.51 10.39
C THR A 23 7.66 -2.33 11.65
N ASP A 24 6.67 -3.15 11.95
CA ASP A 24 6.67 -4.05 13.10
C ASP A 24 6.59 -5.48 12.59
N LYS A 25 7.68 -6.24 12.78
CA LYS A 25 7.76 -7.61 12.30
C LYS A 25 7.01 -8.58 13.22
N ASP A 26 6.99 -8.32 14.52
CA ASP A 26 6.29 -9.15 15.52
C ASP A 26 4.77 -9.13 15.34
N ASN A 27 4.20 -7.96 15.03
CA ASN A 27 2.78 -7.74 14.80
C ASN A 27 2.43 -7.71 13.30
N PHE A 28 3.36 -8.07 12.42
CA PHE A 28 3.22 -8.03 10.96
C PHE A 28 2.49 -6.77 10.46
N THR A 29 2.89 -5.62 11.01
CA THR A 29 2.29 -4.32 10.73
C THR A 29 3.27 -3.47 9.93
N HIS A 30 2.81 -2.89 8.84
CA HIS A 30 3.60 -2.03 7.97
C HIS A 30 2.83 -0.76 7.63
N ASN A 31 3.35 0.36 8.13
CA ASN A 31 2.76 1.68 7.98
C ASN A 31 3.67 2.52 7.10
N TYR A 32 3.09 3.05 6.02
CA TYR A 32 3.80 3.92 5.10
C TYR A 32 2.89 5.04 4.62
N THR A 33 3.48 6.20 4.38
CA THR A 33 2.78 7.36 3.84
C THR A 33 3.30 7.66 2.46
N ILE A 34 2.41 7.80 1.48
CA ILE A 34 2.75 8.33 0.17
C ILE A 34 2.71 9.86 0.28
N ILE A 35 3.81 10.49 -0.12
CA ILE A 35 4.04 11.94 -0.02
C ILE A 35 4.22 12.59 -1.40
N GLY A 36 4.00 11.84 -2.48
CA GLY A 36 4.21 12.29 -3.85
C GLY A 36 4.44 11.15 -4.83
N GLY A 37 4.59 11.47 -6.12
CA GLY A 37 4.82 10.50 -7.18
C GLY A 37 4.35 10.98 -8.55
N ASP A 38 4.38 10.09 -9.52
CA ASP A 38 3.76 10.21 -10.82
C ASP A 38 2.99 8.91 -11.13
N PRO A 39 1.67 8.98 -11.39
CA PRO A 39 0.80 10.15 -11.27
C PRO A 39 0.43 10.44 -9.80
N TRP A 40 0.81 11.60 -9.27
CA TRP A 40 0.31 12.12 -7.99
C TRP A 40 -0.74 13.20 -8.24
N SER A 41 -1.80 13.19 -7.45
CA SER A 41 -2.82 14.25 -7.53
C SER A 41 -2.37 15.44 -6.71
N ASP A 42 -2.18 16.60 -7.33
CA ASP A 42 -1.90 17.86 -6.64
C ASP A 42 -2.96 18.23 -5.59
N ASN A 43 -4.14 17.62 -5.67
CA ASN A 43 -5.25 17.76 -4.73
C ASN A 43 -5.01 17.04 -3.39
N ILE A 44 -4.01 16.15 -3.30
CA ILE A 44 -3.74 15.32 -2.13
C ILE A 44 -2.39 15.71 -1.54
N GLU A 45 -2.39 16.02 -0.25
CA GLU A 45 -1.19 16.39 0.50
C GLU A 45 -0.38 15.14 0.88
N LYS A 46 -1.06 14.10 1.36
CA LYS A 46 -0.47 12.80 1.68
C LYS A 46 -1.52 11.69 1.74
N ILE A 47 -1.09 10.44 1.61
CA ILE A 47 -1.94 9.26 1.82
C ILE A 47 -1.23 8.34 2.79
N SER A 48 -1.84 8.04 3.92
CA SER A 48 -1.27 7.11 4.90
C SER A 48 -1.90 5.74 4.75
N TYR A 49 -1.07 4.72 4.58
CA TYR A 49 -1.46 3.32 4.51
C TYR A 49 -0.97 2.61 5.76
N GLU A 50 -1.87 1.84 6.35
CA GLU A 50 -1.62 0.96 7.47
C GLU A 50 -2.00 -0.46 7.05
N ILE A 51 -1.00 -1.32 6.94
CA ILE A 51 -1.18 -2.73 6.60
C ILE A 51 -0.92 -3.52 7.86
N LYS A 52 -1.83 -4.40 8.23
CA LYS A 52 -1.68 -5.32 9.35
C LYS A 52 -2.09 -6.71 8.93
N ILE A 53 -1.19 -7.67 9.05
CA ILE A 53 -1.46 -9.07 8.78
C ILE A 53 -1.70 -9.76 10.12
N VAL A 54 -2.82 -10.45 10.27
CA VAL A 54 -3.12 -11.25 11.47
C VAL A 54 -3.41 -12.68 11.08
N ALA A 55 -3.01 -13.63 11.91
CA ALA A 55 -3.36 -15.03 11.70
C ALA A 55 -4.90 -15.19 11.73
N SER A 56 -5.44 -15.96 10.79
CA SER A 56 -6.85 -16.34 10.79
C SER A 56 -7.03 -17.65 11.58
N PRO A 57 -8.16 -17.84 12.25
CA PRO A 57 -8.45 -19.11 12.94
C PRO A 57 -8.59 -20.31 11.99
N ASP A 58 -8.72 -20.07 10.69
CA ASP A 58 -8.85 -21.09 9.63
C ASP A 58 -7.50 -21.62 9.13
N GLY A 59 -6.38 -21.19 9.74
CA GLY A 59 -5.02 -21.57 9.31
C GLY A 59 -4.45 -20.70 8.18
N GLY A 60 -5.12 -19.60 7.84
CA GLY A 60 -4.67 -18.60 6.88
C GLY A 60 -4.21 -17.29 7.54
N SER A 61 -4.18 -16.21 6.76
CA SER A 61 -3.88 -14.86 7.23
C SER A 61 -4.94 -13.88 6.76
N ILE A 62 -5.28 -12.90 7.58
CA ILE A 62 -6.16 -11.77 7.24
C ILE A 62 -5.28 -10.55 7.07
N CYS A 63 -5.18 -10.04 5.84
CA CYS A 63 -4.57 -8.75 5.58
C CYS A 63 -5.61 -7.63 5.80
N LYS A 64 -5.37 -6.78 6.79
CA LYS A 64 -6.14 -5.55 7.02
C LYS A 64 -5.35 -4.40 6.42
N SER A 65 -5.89 -3.75 5.39
CA SER A 65 -5.33 -2.53 4.82
C SER A 65 -6.27 -1.36 5.12
N SER A 66 -5.73 -0.30 5.70
CA SER A 66 -6.43 0.96 5.94
C SER A 66 -5.71 2.07 5.19
N SER A 67 -6.45 2.83 4.38
CA SER A 67 -5.94 3.95 3.60
C SER A 67 -6.61 5.24 4.05
N LYS A 68 -5.82 6.20 4.53
CA LYS A 68 -6.25 7.52 4.98
C LYS A 68 -5.77 8.57 4.00
N TYR A 69 -6.69 9.25 3.32
CA TYR A 69 -6.40 10.27 2.33
C TYR A 69 -6.50 11.65 2.97
N TYR A 70 -5.49 12.49 2.77
CA TYR A 70 -5.44 13.86 3.27
C TYR A 70 -5.49 14.82 2.08
N PRO A 71 -6.67 15.30 1.67
CA PRO A 71 -6.79 16.29 0.60
C PRO A 71 -6.28 17.65 1.08
N LYS A 72 -5.81 18.48 0.15
CA LYS A 72 -5.52 19.90 0.42
C LYS A 72 -6.82 20.65 0.72
N GLU A 73 -6.70 21.75 1.46
CA GLU A 73 -7.86 22.60 1.80
C GLU A 73 -8.58 23.08 0.53
N GLY A 74 -9.88 22.80 0.44
CA GLY A 74 -10.71 23.12 -0.73
C GLY A 74 -10.64 22.13 -1.89
N CYS A 75 -9.94 21.01 -1.76
CA CYS A 75 -9.94 19.93 -2.75
C CYS A 75 -10.87 18.79 -2.36
N GLU A 76 -11.68 18.32 -3.30
CA GLU A 76 -12.52 17.14 -3.13
C GLU A 76 -11.74 15.87 -3.53
N LEU A 77 -11.93 14.80 -2.75
CA LEU A 77 -11.43 13.47 -3.08
C LEU A 77 -12.43 12.78 -3.99
N ASP A 78 -11.90 12.17 -5.05
CA ASP A 78 -12.69 11.36 -5.97
C ASP A 78 -12.76 9.92 -5.43
N GLU A 79 -13.92 9.55 -4.91
CA GLU A 79 -14.14 8.22 -4.32
C GLU A 79 -13.92 7.08 -5.32
N ASP A 80 -14.27 7.30 -6.60
CA ASP A 80 -14.03 6.35 -7.69
C ASP A 80 -12.54 6.08 -7.89
N LYS A 81 -11.69 7.11 -7.88
CA LYS A 81 -10.23 6.95 -7.95
C LYS A 81 -9.67 6.25 -6.72
N ILE A 82 -10.19 6.56 -5.53
CA ILE A 82 -9.78 5.88 -4.29
C ILE A 82 -10.09 4.39 -4.36
N LYS A 83 -11.31 4.05 -4.81
CA LYS A 83 -11.76 2.68 -4.96
C LYS A 83 -10.95 1.94 -6.03
N ALA A 84 -10.72 2.55 -7.18
CA ALA A 84 -9.88 1.98 -8.23
C ALA A 84 -8.44 1.75 -7.75
N GLY A 85 -7.88 2.66 -6.94
CA GLY A 85 -6.58 2.50 -6.31
C GLY A 85 -6.55 1.32 -5.32
N ALA A 86 -7.58 1.18 -4.49
CA ALA A 86 -7.72 0.08 -3.56
C ALA A 86 -7.88 -1.27 -4.29
N GLU A 87 -8.68 -1.33 -5.36
CA GLU A 87 -8.85 -2.53 -6.19
C GLU A 87 -7.55 -2.94 -6.88
N LYS A 88 -6.77 -1.98 -7.38
CA LYS A 88 -5.46 -2.25 -7.97
C LYS A 88 -4.48 -2.81 -6.93
N ALA A 89 -4.43 -2.22 -5.74
CA ALA A 89 -3.60 -2.73 -4.65
C ALA A 89 -4.03 -4.14 -4.22
N PHE A 90 -5.33 -4.38 -4.10
CA PHE A 90 -5.88 -5.69 -3.78
C PHE A 90 -5.57 -6.73 -4.87
N GLY A 91 -5.63 -6.33 -6.14
CA GLY A 91 -5.21 -7.15 -7.27
C GLY A 91 -3.75 -7.57 -7.18
N MET A 92 -2.85 -6.63 -6.87
CA MET A 92 -1.43 -6.94 -6.63
C MET A 92 -1.24 -7.91 -5.47
N PHE A 93 -1.94 -7.70 -4.35
CA PHE A 93 -1.91 -8.61 -3.21
C PHE A 93 -2.35 -10.03 -3.58
N LYS A 94 -3.45 -10.17 -4.33
CA LYS A 94 -3.90 -11.48 -4.83
C LYS A 94 -2.89 -12.14 -5.76
N THR A 95 -2.23 -11.38 -6.63
CA THR A 95 -1.19 -11.93 -7.50
C THR A 95 0.01 -12.44 -6.68
N ILE A 96 0.44 -11.68 -5.67
CA ILE A 96 1.53 -12.09 -4.77
C ILE A 96 1.12 -13.33 -3.97
N GLU A 97 -0.09 -13.36 -3.41
CA GLU A 97 -0.63 -14.51 -2.68
C GLU A 97 -0.68 -15.76 -3.57
N ALA A 98 -1.21 -15.66 -4.78
CA ALA A 98 -1.24 -16.76 -5.74
C ALA A 98 0.17 -17.22 -6.13
N HIS A 99 1.12 -16.30 -6.26
CA HIS A 99 2.51 -16.62 -6.55
C HIS A 99 3.19 -17.36 -5.39
N LEU A 100 2.99 -16.91 -4.15
CA LEU A 100 3.51 -17.55 -2.94
C LEU A 100 2.88 -18.94 -2.71
N LEU A 101 1.57 -19.07 -2.96
CA LEU A 101 0.87 -20.37 -2.89
C LEU A 101 1.39 -21.36 -3.93
N ALA A 102 1.69 -20.89 -5.14
CA ALA A 102 2.27 -21.72 -6.20
C ALA A 102 3.76 -22.02 -5.98
N ASN A 103 4.47 -21.23 -5.17
CA ASN A 103 5.90 -21.35 -4.92
C ASN A 103 6.19 -21.31 -3.40
N PRO A 104 5.89 -22.39 -2.66
CA PRO A 104 6.04 -22.44 -1.20
C PRO A 104 7.49 -22.27 -0.71
N ASP A 105 8.48 -22.41 -1.59
CA ASP A 105 9.91 -22.24 -1.28
C ASP A 105 10.39 -20.78 -1.48
N ALA A 106 9.58 -19.89 -2.07
CA ALA A 106 9.99 -18.52 -2.42
C ALA A 106 10.21 -17.59 -1.20
N CYS A 107 9.79 -18.01 -0.01
CA CYS A 107 9.96 -17.27 1.25
C CYS A 107 10.36 -18.19 2.42
N ASN A 108 11.10 -19.25 2.14
CA ASN A 108 11.69 -20.14 3.16
C ASN A 108 13.06 -19.61 3.63
#